data_AF-A0A131XUD1-F1
#
_entry.id   AF-A0A131XUD1-F1
#
_cell.length_a   1.000
_cell.length_b   1.000
_cell.length_c   1.000
_cell.angle_alpha   90.00
_cell.angle_beta   90.00
_cell.angle_gamma   90.00
#
_symmetry.space_group_name_H-M   'P 1'
#
loop_
_entity.id
_entity.type
_entity.pdbx_description
1 polymer ?
#
loop_
_entity_poly.entity_id
_entity_poly.type
_entity_poly.pdbx_seq_one_letter_code
_entity_poly.pdbx_strand_id
1 'polypeptide(L)'
;MGTDSFLDGVASLGFLLALGVTVTGAANALAMFLLWALYHSIVNIGQQWYSFGWESQLLETGFLAIFFCPLVAWKQLPRCTPPPRVVVWAYRWLLFRIMLGAGLIKIRGDKCWMQLTCMNYHYETQPVPSPVSYCLHQSPAAIHAMEVLGNHFIELIVPWFLFFTRPFRLACGTVQFLFQVILIISGNLSFLNWLTILPSIAYFDDAALKRLFSEKTSLAASALASDSFSGKLKSSKARSITNLALGLCLAFLSVPVVANLISPHQRMNTSFEPLRLVNTYGAFGSITKRRTEVILQGTYSENPYNKSAVWEEYEFFCKPGNVFQRPCLITPYHYRLDWLMWFAAFQSYEQNPWLIHLIAKLLGNEKEATALIRKNPFAHKDPPRFIRAEHYRYQYARFGSPEARAGQWWIRERLGSYMPPVSKSDLLPILQKFGWSSI
;
A
#
# COMPACT_ATOMS: atom_id res chain seq x y z
N MET A 1 -20.72 -21.21 -11.49
CA MET A 1 -19.97 -20.61 -10.36
C MET A 1 -19.97 -19.12 -10.58
N GLY A 2 -20.38 -18.33 -9.59
CA GLY A 2 -20.32 -16.86 -9.69
C GLY A 2 -18.87 -16.37 -9.75
N THR A 3 -18.66 -15.17 -10.28
CA THR A 3 -17.34 -14.50 -10.34
C THR A 3 -16.66 -14.48 -8.97
N ASP A 4 -17.44 -14.28 -7.90
CA ASP A 4 -16.93 -14.23 -6.52
C ASP A 4 -16.31 -15.56 -6.08
N SER A 5 -16.96 -16.69 -6.36
CA SER A 5 -16.42 -18.01 -6.02
C SER A 5 -15.12 -18.32 -6.75
N PHE A 6 -14.94 -17.79 -7.96
CA PHE A 6 -13.68 -17.94 -8.70
C PHE A 6 -12.57 -17.08 -8.07
N LEU A 7 -12.86 -15.84 -7.70
CA LEU A 7 -11.92 -14.95 -7.01
C LEU A 7 -11.51 -15.52 -5.64
N ASP A 8 -12.47 -16.06 -4.88
CA ASP A 8 -12.21 -16.74 -3.61
C ASP A 8 -11.34 -17.99 -3.81
N GLY A 9 -11.59 -18.76 -4.88
CA GLY A 9 -10.77 -19.90 -5.26
C GLY A 9 -9.33 -19.50 -5.60
N VAL A 10 -9.15 -18.45 -6.39
CA VAL A 10 -7.83 -17.91 -6.77
C VAL A 10 -7.08 -17.40 -5.54
N ALA A 11 -7.76 -16.66 -4.66
CA ALA A 11 -7.18 -16.16 -3.41
C ALA A 11 -6.81 -17.30 -2.45
N SER A 12 -7.69 -18.30 -2.29
CA SER A 12 -7.46 -19.46 -1.41
C SER A 12 -6.30 -20.31 -1.90
N LEU A 13 -6.21 -20.57 -3.21
CA LEU A 13 -5.08 -21.29 -3.80
C LEU A 13 -3.77 -20.53 -3.59
N GLY A 14 -3.78 -19.21 -3.83
CA GLY A 14 -2.63 -18.36 -3.58
C GLY A 14 -2.20 -18.39 -2.10
N PHE A 15 -3.16 -18.32 -1.18
CA PHE A 15 -2.90 -18.42 0.26
C PHE A 15 -2.26 -19.76 0.64
N LEU A 16 -2.80 -20.88 0.18
CA LEU A 16 -2.28 -22.22 0.48
C LEU A 16 -0.85 -22.41 -0.07
N LEU A 17 -0.59 -21.93 -1.29
CA LEU A 17 0.76 -21.96 -1.87
C LEU A 17 1.75 -21.11 -1.08
N ALA A 18 1.37 -19.88 -0.72
CA ALA A 18 2.20 -18.99 0.07
C ALA A 18 2.48 -19.58 1.46
N LEU A 19 1.47 -20.15 2.10
CA LEU A 19 1.60 -20.84 3.38
C LEU A 19 2.58 -22.02 3.29
N GLY A 20 2.49 -22.83 2.23
CA GLY A 20 3.43 -23.92 1.97
C GLY A 20 4.87 -23.43 1.85
N VAL A 21 5.10 -22.33 1.13
CA VAL A 21 6.43 -21.69 1.01
C VAL A 21 6.92 -21.20 2.38
N THR A 22 6.08 -20.53 3.16
CA THR A 22 6.43 -20.01 4.48
C THR A 22 6.75 -21.12 5.48
N VAL A 23 5.92 -22.15 5.57
CA VAL A 23 6.08 -23.25 6.55
C VAL A 23 7.30 -24.10 6.23
N THR A 24 7.54 -24.39 4.95
CA THR A 24 8.67 -25.24 4.55
C THR A 24 9.97 -24.45 4.40
N GLY A 25 9.93 -23.13 4.29
CA GLY A 25 11.09 -22.28 3.97
C GLY A 25 11.71 -22.60 2.59
N ALA A 26 10.96 -23.27 1.72
CA ALA A 26 11.41 -23.74 0.42
C ALA A 26 10.35 -23.43 -0.64
N ALA A 27 10.79 -23.26 -1.88
CA ALA A 27 9.92 -23.03 -3.02
C ALA A 27 10.61 -23.51 -4.30
N ASN A 28 9.84 -23.56 -5.39
CA ASN A 28 10.36 -23.70 -6.74
C ASN A 28 9.81 -22.57 -7.64
N ALA A 29 10.45 -22.37 -8.79
CA ALA A 29 10.08 -21.29 -9.70
C ALA A 29 8.64 -21.42 -10.22
N LEU A 30 8.14 -22.65 -10.40
CA LEU A 30 6.76 -22.90 -10.87
C LEU A 30 5.72 -22.43 -9.84
N ALA A 31 5.93 -22.72 -8.56
CA ALA A 31 5.03 -22.28 -7.49
C ALA A 31 5.08 -20.77 -7.29
N MET A 32 6.27 -20.17 -7.36
CA MET A 32 6.41 -18.71 -7.30
C MET A 32 5.77 -18.03 -8.51
N PHE A 33 5.90 -18.62 -9.71
CA PHE A 33 5.24 -18.11 -10.92
C PHE A 33 3.72 -18.23 -10.80
N LEU A 34 3.21 -19.35 -10.29
CA LEU A 34 1.78 -19.52 -10.05
C LEU A 34 1.26 -18.50 -9.04
N LEU A 35 1.95 -18.28 -7.92
CA LEU A 35 1.62 -17.22 -6.95
C LEU A 35 1.56 -15.85 -7.62
N TRP A 36 2.56 -15.51 -8.42
CA TRP A 36 2.61 -14.26 -9.16
C TRP A 36 1.47 -14.13 -10.17
N ALA A 37 1.18 -15.18 -10.95
CA ALA A 37 0.13 -15.20 -11.96
C ALA A 37 -1.27 -15.08 -11.34
N LEU A 38 -1.52 -15.79 -10.24
CA LEU A 38 -2.77 -15.69 -9.48
C LEU A 38 -2.98 -14.24 -8.99
N TYR A 39 -1.95 -13.61 -8.41
CA TYR A 39 -2.04 -12.23 -7.96
C TYR A 39 -2.20 -11.23 -9.11
N HIS A 40 -1.46 -11.40 -10.21
CA HIS A 40 -1.56 -10.57 -11.40
C HIS A 40 -2.96 -10.60 -12.01
N SER A 41 -3.62 -11.77 -11.99
CA SER A 41 -5.01 -11.89 -12.44
C SER A 41 -5.96 -11.05 -11.59
N ILE A 42 -5.83 -11.08 -10.25
CA ILE A 42 -6.63 -10.25 -9.33
C ILE A 42 -6.37 -8.77 -9.59
N VAL A 43 -5.10 -8.34 -9.74
CA VAL A 43 -4.76 -6.92 -9.97
C VAL A 43 -5.37 -6.39 -11.26
N ASN A 44 -5.41 -7.20 -12.32
CA ASN A 44 -6.00 -6.79 -13.60
C ASN A 44 -7.53 -6.71 -13.56
N ILE A 45 -8.20 -7.64 -12.87
CA ILE A 45 -9.67 -7.63 -12.74
C ILE A 45 -10.12 -6.57 -11.72
N GLY A 46 -9.34 -6.34 -10.67
CA GLY A 46 -9.68 -5.46 -9.56
C GLY A 46 -9.66 -3.95 -9.89
N GLN A 47 -9.02 -3.56 -10.99
CA GLN A 47 -9.02 -2.18 -11.51
C GLN A 47 -8.71 -1.13 -10.43
N GLN A 48 -9.63 -0.18 -10.17
CA GLN A 48 -9.47 0.89 -9.19
C GLN A 48 -9.27 0.36 -7.76
N TRP A 49 -9.83 -0.80 -7.42
CA TRP A 49 -9.65 -1.42 -6.10
C TRP A 49 -8.25 -2.03 -5.92
N TYR A 50 -7.48 -2.19 -7.00
CA TYR A 50 -6.11 -2.72 -7.01
C TYR A 50 -5.12 -1.79 -7.74
N SER A 51 -5.42 -0.49 -7.78
CA SER A 51 -4.56 0.51 -8.44
C SER A 51 -3.50 1.14 -7.51
N PHE A 52 -3.29 0.57 -6.32
CA PHE A 52 -2.37 1.13 -5.33
C PHE A 52 -0.91 0.74 -5.60
N GLY A 53 0.05 1.58 -5.16
CA GLY A 53 1.47 1.37 -5.44
C GLY A 53 2.06 0.06 -4.89
N TRP A 54 1.54 -0.43 -3.76
CA TRP A 54 1.98 -1.70 -3.18
C TRP A 54 1.55 -2.92 -4.01
N GLU A 55 0.52 -2.79 -4.85
CA GLU A 55 0.05 -3.84 -5.76
C GLU A 55 1.11 -4.09 -6.84
N SER A 56 1.60 -2.99 -7.46
CA SER A 56 2.68 -3.04 -8.45
C SER A 56 4.00 -3.50 -7.83
N GLN A 57 4.30 -3.07 -6.59
CA GLN A 57 5.49 -3.54 -5.88
C GLN A 57 5.45 -5.04 -5.60
N LEU A 58 4.27 -5.59 -5.27
CA LEU A 58 4.14 -7.02 -4.97
C LEU A 58 4.34 -7.85 -6.22
N LEU A 59 3.82 -7.39 -7.36
CA LEU A 59 4.06 -8.02 -8.66
C LEU A 59 5.54 -7.99 -9.05
N GLU A 60 6.20 -6.86 -8.90
CA GLU A 60 7.63 -6.73 -9.21
C GLU A 60 8.50 -7.59 -8.27
N THR A 61 8.24 -7.54 -6.96
CA THR A 61 8.96 -8.35 -5.96
C THR A 61 8.73 -9.85 -6.18
N GLY A 62 7.48 -10.25 -6.39
CA GLY A 62 7.07 -11.64 -6.65
C GLY A 62 7.67 -12.18 -7.94
N PHE A 63 7.72 -11.39 -9.01
CA PHE A 63 8.36 -11.77 -10.27
C PHE A 63 9.85 -12.07 -10.07
N LEU A 64 10.58 -11.19 -9.36
CA LEU A 64 11.99 -11.41 -9.09
C LEU A 64 12.22 -12.67 -8.23
N ALA A 65 11.30 -12.99 -7.31
CA ALA A 65 11.40 -14.16 -6.44
C ALA A 65 11.36 -15.50 -7.19
N ILE A 66 10.72 -15.54 -8.37
CA ILE A 66 10.69 -16.73 -9.25
C ILE A 66 12.10 -17.22 -9.55
N PHE A 67 13.02 -16.29 -9.82
CA PHE A 67 14.37 -16.58 -10.27
C PHE A 67 15.36 -16.91 -9.13
N PHE A 68 14.99 -16.62 -7.87
CA PHE A 68 15.73 -17.13 -6.72
C PHE A 68 15.59 -18.64 -6.56
N CYS A 69 14.45 -19.18 -6.96
CA CYS A 69 14.12 -20.57 -6.74
C CYS A 69 14.74 -21.50 -7.79
N PRO A 70 15.03 -22.76 -7.44
CA PRO A 70 15.27 -23.80 -8.45
C PRO A 70 14.00 -24.03 -9.28
N LEU A 71 14.13 -24.54 -10.51
CA LEU A 71 12.99 -24.68 -11.41
C LEU A 71 11.88 -25.58 -10.84
N VAL A 72 12.25 -26.76 -10.33
CA VAL A 72 11.30 -27.79 -9.86
C VAL A 72 11.52 -28.20 -8.41
N ALA A 73 12.78 -28.23 -7.93
CA ALA A 73 13.10 -28.81 -6.63
C ALA A 73 12.55 -27.98 -5.45
N TRP A 74 11.77 -28.60 -4.57
CA TRP A 74 11.31 -27.95 -3.33
C TRP A 74 12.34 -28.13 -2.21
N LYS A 75 13.37 -27.28 -2.16
CA LYS A 75 14.46 -27.37 -1.16
C LYS A 75 14.91 -26.00 -0.66
N GLN A 76 15.19 -25.89 0.64
CA GLN A 76 15.64 -24.66 1.30
C GLN A 76 17.03 -24.21 0.82
N LEU A 77 17.98 -25.16 0.75
CA LEU A 77 19.38 -24.89 0.37
C LEU A 77 19.79 -25.80 -0.81
N PRO A 78 19.35 -25.49 -2.04
CA PRO A 78 19.59 -26.36 -3.18
C PRO A 78 21.02 -26.18 -3.71
N ARG A 79 21.83 -27.25 -3.65
CA ARG A 79 23.27 -27.24 -3.98
C ARG A 79 23.59 -26.63 -5.35
N CYS A 80 22.98 -27.14 -6.42
CA CYS A 80 23.33 -26.78 -7.80
C CYS A 80 22.69 -25.46 -8.29
N THR A 81 22.06 -24.71 -7.39
CA THR A 81 21.31 -23.50 -7.73
C THR A 81 21.68 -22.35 -6.79
N PRO A 82 22.91 -21.80 -6.89
CA PRO A 82 23.31 -20.65 -6.09
C PRO A 82 22.41 -19.43 -6.36
N PRO A 83 22.23 -18.51 -5.39
CA PRO A 83 21.46 -17.28 -5.58
C PRO A 83 22.01 -16.46 -6.76
N PRO A 84 21.20 -16.15 -7.79
CA PRO A 84 21.68 -15.38 -8.92
C PRO A 84 22.02 -13.95 -8.54
N ARG A 85 23.25 -13.51 -8.84
CA ARG A 85 23.69 -12.12 -8.59
C ARG A 85 22.79 -11.09 -9.26
N VAL A 86 22.26 -11.42 -10.44
CA VAL A 86 21.32 -10.55 -11.17
C VAL A 86 20.06 -10.26 -10.37
N VAL A 87 19.50 -11.27 -9.68
CA VAL A 87 18.29 -11.10 -8.87
C VAL A 87 18.61 -10.31 -7.61
N VAL A 88 19.73 -10.59 -6.95
CA VAL A 88 20.21 -9.78 -5.80
C VAL A 88 20.36 -8.31 -6.17
N TRP A 89 20.95 -8.02 -7.33
CA TRP A 89 21.06 -6.66 -7.85
C TRP A 89 19.72 -6.06 -8.28
N ALA A 90 18.79 -6.87 -8.80
CA ALA A 90 17.45 -6.42 -9.13
C ALA A 90 16.66 -5.98 -7.88
N TYR A 91 16.77 -6.72 -6.77
CA TYR A 91 16.19 -6.31 -5.49
C TYR A 91 16.86 -5.05 -4.93
N ARG A 92 18.19 -4.93 -5.03
CA ARG A 92 18.91 -3.70 -4.66
C ARG A 92 18.46 -2.51 -5.51
N TRP A 93 18.29 -2.72 -6.81
CA TRP A 93 17.79 -1.72 -7.74
C TRP A 93 16.33 -1.33 -7.44
N LEU A 94 15.49 -2.30 -7.08
CA LEU A 94 14.12 -2.06 -6.63
C LEU A 94 14.09 -1.14 -5.40
N LEU A 95 14.84 -1.48 -4.35
CA LEU A 95 14.88 -0.62 -3.16
C LEU A 95 15.45 0.76 -3.47
N PHE A 96 16.54 0.82 -4.25
CA PHE A 96 17.14 2.08 -4.67
C PHE A 96 16.12 2.99 -5.36
N ARG A 97 15.34 2.45 -6.30
CA ARG A 97 14.28 3.20 -6.98
C ARG A 97 13.12 3.59 -6.08
N ILE A 98 12.71 2.71 -5.17
CA ILE A 98 11.65 3.02 -4.20
C ILE A 98 12.04 4.24 -3.37
N MET A 99 13.22 4.19 -2.76
CA MET A 99 13.68 5.23 -1.85
C MET A 99 14.01 6.52 -2.59
N LEU A 100 14.79 6.45 -3.67
CA LEU A 100 15.16 7.63 -4.43
C LEU A 100 13.93 8.26 -5.10
N GLY A 101 13.03 7.44 -5.66
CA GLY A 101 11.78 7.92 -6.25
C GLY A 101 10.87 8.61 -5.24
N ALA A 102 10.78 8.08 -4.02
CA ALA A 102 10.03 8.68 -2.91
C ALA A 102 10.66 10.00 -2.41
N GLY A 103 11.99 10.11 -2.36
CA GLY A 103 12.65 11.36 -1.98
C GLY A 103 12.55 12.43 -3.06
N LEU A 104 12.76 12.06 -4.33
CA LEU A 104 12.74 12.99 -5.46
C LEU A 104 11.35 13.60 -5.66
N ILE A 105 10.28 12.80 -5.51
CA ILE A 105 8.93 13.32 -5.66
C ILE A 105 8.54 14.29 -4.53
N LYS A 106 9.12 14.15 -3.33
CA LYS A 106 8.90 15.08 -2.22
C LYS A 106 9.51 16.44 -2.51
N ILE A 107 10.80 16.49 -2.87
CA ILE A 107 11.47 17.76 -3.18
C ILE A 107 10.87 18.47 -4.41
N ARG A 108 10.28 17.72 -5.34
CA ARG A 108 9.65 18.25 -6.57
C ARG A 108 8.16 18.58 -6.39
N GLY A 109 7.48 17.92 -5.47
CA GLY A 109 6.01 17.85 -5.44
C GLY A 109 5.31 18.91 -4.59
N ASP A 110 5.92 19.39 -3.51
CA ASP A 110 5.32 20.41 -2.64
C ASP A 110 6.41 21.24 -1.95
N LYS A 111 6.21 22.56 -1.92
CA LYS A 111 7.13 23.52 -1.28
C LYS A 111 7.33 23.24 0.21
N CYS A 112 6.36 22.60 0.88
CA CYS A 112 6.50 22.28 2.31
C CYS A 112 7.69 21.36 2.60
N TRP A 113 8.15 20.56 1.62
CA TRP A 113 9.26 19.62 1.83
C TRP A 113 10.56 20.40 1.95
N MET A 114 10.76 21.35 1.05
CA MET A 114 11.91 22.27 1.08
C MET A 114 11.85 23.26 2.24
N GLN A 115 10.65 23.58 2.73
CA GLN A 115 10.44 24.44 3.91
C GLN A 115 10.46 23.67 5.24
N LEU A 116 10.65 22.35 5.23
CA LEU A 116 10.68 21.48 6.42
C LEU A 116 9.37 21.48 7.25
N THR A 117 8.23 21.77 6.63
CA THR A 117 6.93 21.89 7.32
C THR A 117 5.93 20.77 7.02
N CYS A 118 6.22 19.84 6.10
CA CYS A 118 5.24 18.84 5.68
C CYS A 118 4.73 17.94 6.82
N MET A 119 5.59 17.58 7.76
CA MET A 119 5.22 16.70 8.87
C MET A 119 4.27 17.36 9.87
N ASN A 120 4.16 18.69 9.88
CA ASN A 120 3.13 19.41 10.63
C ASN A 120 1.70 19.07 10.17
N TYR A 121 1.54 18.50 8.97
CA TYR A 121 0.24 18.17 8.39
C TYR A 121 0.07 16.65 8.18
N HIS A 122 1.14 15.98 7.75
CA HIS A 122 1.09 14.61 7.23
C HIS A 122 0.41 13.61 8.18
N TYR A 123 0.73 13.64 9.48
CA TYR A 123 0.19 12.67 10.45
C TYR A 123 -1.34 12.75 10.61
N GLU A 124 -1.93 13.92 10.43
CA GLU A 124 -3.39 14.15 10.47
C GLU A 124 -4.04 13.86 9.11
N THR A 125 -3.36 14.22 8.02
CA THR A 125 -3.97 14.20 6.68
C THR A 125 -3.77 12.90 5.91
N GLN A 126 -2.88 12.01 6.34
CA GLN A 126 -2.61 10.70 5.72
C GLN A 126 -3.87 9.81 5.61
N PRO A 127 -3.95 8.89 4.64
CA PRO A 127 -5.19 8.17 4.29
C PRO A 127 -5.93 7.55 5.46
N VAL A 128 -5.25 6.70 6.23
CA VAL A 128 -5.78 6.08 7.45
C VAL A 128 -4.74 6.23 8.56
N PRO A 129 -4.89 7.21 9.46
CA PRO A 129 -3.93 7.40 10.54
C PRO A 129 -3.98 6.29 11.58
N SER A 130 -2.88 6.11 12.30
CA SER A 130 -2.77 5.20 13.44
C SER A 130 -2.90 5.96 14.77
N PRO A 131 -3.10 5.27 15.90
CA PRO A 131 -3.05 5.90 17.23
C PRO A 131 -1.71 6.62 17.47
N VAL A 132 -0.61 6.10 16.92
CA VAL A 132 0.70 6.72 17.06
C VAL A 132 0.80 8.00 16.24
N SER A 133 0.17 8.05 15.06
CA SER A 133 0.08 9.27 14.26
C SER A 133 -0.55 10.42 15.03
N TYR A 134 -1.60 10.13 15.80
CA TYR A 134 -2.23 11.12 16.68
C TYR A 134 -1.22 11.70 17.68
N CYS A 135 -0.44 10.84 18.35
CA CYS A 135 0.58 11.28 19.30
C CYS A 135 1.71 12.07 18.61
N LEU A 136 2.21 11.56 17.48
CA LEU A 136 3.30 12.18 16.73
C LEU A 136 2.92 13.58 16.23
N HIS A 137 1.67 13.76 15.77
CA HIS A 137 1.17 15.05 15.30
C HIS A 137 1.22 16.17 16.36
N GLN A 138 1.20 15.81 17.65
CA GLN A 138 1.25 16.80 18.74
C GLN A 138 2.68 17.26 19.05
N SER A 139 3.69 16.73 18.34
CA SER A 139 5.09 17.09 18.54
C SER A 139 5.37 18.54 18.13
N PRO A 140 6.37 19.19 18.73
CA PRO A 140 6.78 20.53 18.31
C PRO A 140 7.26 20.56 16.86
N ALA A 141 7.06 21.69 16.18
CA ALA A 141 7.46 21.89 14.79
C ALA A 141 8.95 21.63 14.52
N ALA A 142 9.83 21.81 15.53
CA ALA A 142 11.25 21.48 15.42
C ALA A 142 11.48 19.97 15.22
N ILE A 143 10.71 19.11 15.90
CA ILE A 143 10.77 17.66 15.70
C ILE A 143 10.30 17.32 14.29
N HIS A 144 9.20 17.91 13.84
CA HIS A 144 8.69 17.73 12.49
C HIS A 144 9.69 18.18 11.41
N ALA A 145 10.41 19.28 11.61
CA ALA A 145 11.47 19.71 10.71
C ALA A 145 12.63 18.69 10.66
N MET A 146 13.04 18.15 11.80
CA MET A 146 14.04 17.08 11.86
C MET A 146 13.56 15.79 11.17
N GLU A 147 12.30 15.41 11.33
CA GLU A 147 11.71 14.28 10.61
C GLU A 147 11.77 14.50 9.10
N VAL A 148 11.47 15.71 8.61
CA VAL A 148 11.59 16.05 7.19
C VAL A 148 13.05 15.92 6.74
N LEU A 149 14.01 16.46 7.47
CA LEU A 149 15.44 16.33 7.13
C LEU A 149 15.89 14.86 7.12
N GLY A 150 15.44 14.08 8.10
CA GLY A 150 15.70 12.63 8.17
C GLY A 150 15.15 11.88 6.96
N ASN A 151 13.92 12.19 6.54
CA ASN A 151 13.35 11.64 5.30
C ASN A 151 14.24 11.96 4.08
N HIS A 152 14.64 13.22 3.90
CA HIS A 152 15.53 13.61 2.80
C HIS A 152 16.86 12.85 2.83
N PHE A 153 17.49 12.73 3.99
CA PHE A 153 18.74 11.99 4.13
C PHE A 153 18.58 10.50 3.76
N ILE A 154 17.56 9.84 4.33
CA ILE A 154 17.34 8.40 4.15
C ILE A 154 16.88 8.06 2.73
N GLU A 155 16.12 8.94 2.08
CA GLU A 155 15.54 8.69 0.76
C GLU A 155 16.43 9.17 -0.38
N LEU A 156 17.20 10.25 -0.22
CA LEU A 156 18.01 10.84 -1.30
C LEU A 156 19.50 10.48 -1.21
N ILE A 157 20.04 10.30 0.00
CA ILE A 157 21.49 10.11 0.20
C ILE A 157 21.81 8.64 0.47
N VAL A 158 21.16 8.03 1.46
CA VAL A 158 21.45 6.65 1.88
C VAL A 158 21.36 5.62 0.74
N PRO A 159 20.44 5.70 -0.25
CA PRO A 159 20.39 4.69 -1.31
C PRO A 159 21.70 4.58 -2.12
N TRP A 160 22.47 5.68 -2.25
CA TRP A 160 23.76 5.69 -2.94
C TRP A 160 24.84 4.88 -2.22
N PHE A 161 24.63 4.57 -0.93
CA PHE A 161 25.53 3.70 -0.17
C PHE A 161 25.59 2.28 -0.75
N LEU A 162 24.60 1.91 -1.58
CA LEU A 162 24.63 0.71 -2.41
C LEU A 162 25.93 0.54 -3.21
N PHE A 163 26.50 1.64 -3.71
CA PHE A 163 27.64 1.62 -4.64
C PHE A 163 29.01 1.73 -3.95
N PHE A 164 29.06 1.89 -2.62
CA PHE A 164 30.30 1.99 -1.85
C PHE A 164 30.75 0.63 -1.29
N THR A 165 31.63 0.66 -0.29
CA THR A 165 32.21 -0.53 0.34
C THR A 165 31.20 -1.33 1.17
N ARG A 166 31.60 -2.52 1.62
CA ARG A 166 30.74 -3.43 2.41
C ARG A 166 30.07 -2.75 3.62
N PRO A 167 30.76 -1.96 4.48
CA PRO A 167 30.11 -1.30 5.61
C PRO A 167 28.97 -0.37 5.21
N PHE A 168 29.16 0.41 4.12
CA PHE A 168 28.13 1.31 3.61
C PHE A 168 26.90 0.55 3.09
N ARG A 169 27.09 -0.57 2.39
CA ARG A 169 25.96 -1.41 1.97
C ARG A 169 25.17 -1.98 3.16
N LEU A 170 25.85 -2.47 4.19
CA LEU A 170 25.19 -2.97 5.41
C LEU A 170 24.46 -1.84 6.15
N ALA A 171 25.07 -0.66 6.25
CA ALA A 171 24.45 0.53 6.81
C ALA A 171 23.21 0.93 6.01
N CYS A 172 23.27 0.91 4.67
CA CYS A 172 22.12 1.15 3.81
C CYS A 172 20.98 0.19 4.11
N GLY A 173 21.23 -1.12 4.06
CA GLY A 173 20.20 -2.12 4.36
C GLY A 173 19.57 -1.91 5.75
N THR A 174 20.39 -1.62 6.76
CA THR A 174 19.94 -1.42 8.15
C THR A 174 19.09 -0.15 8.30
N VAL A 175 19.57 0.98 7.77
CA VAL A 175 18.83 2.26 7.83
C VAL A 175 17.52 2.15 7.06
N GLN A 176 17.52 1.53 5.88
CA GLN A 176 16.30 1.32 5.11
C GLN A 176 15.30 0.42 5.86
N PHE A 177 15.76 -0.68 6.45
CA PHE A 177 14.93 -1.54 7.29
C PHE A 177 14.28 -0.77 8.45
N LEU A 178 15.09 -0.06 9.24
CA LEU A 178 14.61 0.68 10.41
C LEU A 178 13.65 1.80 10.00
N PHE A 179 13.92 2.48 8.89
CA PHE A 179 13.04 3.50 8.36
C PHE A 179 11.67 2.94 7.99
N GLN A 180 11.61 1.78 7.32
CA GLN A 180 10.32 1.13 7.03
C GLN A 180 9.57 0.74 8.31
N VAL A 181 10.27 0.26 9.36
CA VAL A 181 9.66 -0.03 10.67
C VAL A 181 9.05 1.21 11.29
N ILE A 182 9.76 2.36 11.25
CA ILE A 182 9.23 3.64 11.74
C ILE A 182 7.95 4.03 10.98
N LEU A 183 7.95 3.89 9.64
CA LEU A 183 6.78 4.19 8.82
C LEU A 183 5.58 3.25 9.09
N ILE A 184 5.83 1.98 9.42
CA ILE A 184 4.79 1.02 9.82
C ILE A 184 4.13 1.46 11.13
N ILE A 185 4.94 1.90 12.10
CA ILE A 185 4.44 2.34 13.41
C ILE A 185 3.68 3.67 13.28
N SER A 186 4.19 4.58 12.46
CA SER A 186 3.70 5.96 12.39
C SER A 186 2.44 6.16 11.55
N GLY A 187 1.99 5.16 10.78
CA GLY A 187 0.77 5.25 9.96
C GLY A 187 0.34 3.93 9.31
N ASN A 188 -0.92 3.82 8.88
CA ASN A 188 -1.42 2.61 8.21
C ASN A 188 -1.26 2.70 6.69
N LEU A 189 -0.07 2.37 6.18
CA LEU A 189 0.24 2.36 4.74
C LEU A 189 0.09 0.97 4.10
N SER A 190 -0.94 0.23 4.49
CA SER A 190 -1.16 -1.16 4.02
C SER A 190 0.08 -2.04 4.29
N PHE A 191 0.38 -2.96 3.38
CA PHE A 191 1.58 -3.80 3.36
C PHE A 191 2.74 -3.18 2.59
N LEU A 192 2.67 -1.91 2.18
CA LEU A 192 3.71 -1.24 1.38
C LEU A 192 5.08 -1.29 2.06
N ASN A 193 5.15 -0.82 3.31
CA ASN A 193 6.42 -0.72 4.04
C ASN A 193 6.96 -2.11 4.41
N TRP A 194 6.07 -3.05 4.73
CA TRP A 194 6.41 -4.46 4.96
C TRP A 194 7.04 -5.09 3.72
N LEU A 195 6.51 -4.78 2.55
CA LEU A 195 7.04 -5.25 1.28
C LEU A 195 8.38 -4.59 0.93
N THR A 196 8.55 -3.31 1.25
CA THR A 196 9.81 -2.57 1.05
C THR A 196 10.95 -3.07 1.94
N ILE A 197 10.64 -3.68 3.09
CA ILE A 197 11.63 -4.37 3.91
C ILE A 197 12.27 -5.53 3.15
N LEU A 198 11.53 -6.30 2.33
CA LEU A 198 12.07 -7.51 1.71
C LEU A 198 13.29 -7.23 0.80
N PRO A 199 13.26 -6.23 -0.10
CA PRO A 199 14.45 -5.80 -0.84
C PRO A 199 15.64 -5.34 0.00
N SER A 200 15.44 -4.85 1.22
CA SER A 200 16.55 -4.47 2.10
C SER A 200 17.42 -5.67 2.49
N ILE A 201 16.85 -6.88 2.52
CA ILE A 201 17.57 -8.12 2.83
C ILE A 201 18.72 -8.35 1.84
N ALA A 202 18.55 -7.95 0.57
CA ALA A 202 19.57 -8.11 -0.47
C ALA A 202 20.84 -7.25 -0.24
N TYR A 203 20.82 -6.32 0.72
CA TYR A 203 21.99 -5.51 1.09
C TYR A 203 22.92 -6.22 2.08
N PHE A 204 22.40 -7.24 2.78
CA PHE A 204 23.18 -8.03 3.74
C PHE A 204 23.81 -9.24 3.05
N ASP A 205 25.00 -9.61 3.51
CA ASP A 205 25.65 -10.86 3.11
C ASP A 205 25.43 -11.96 4.14
N ASP A 206 25.77 -13.20 3.78
CA ASP A 206 25.60 -14.37 4.65
C ASP A 206 26.29 -14.17 6.00
N ALA A 207 27.44 -13.48 6.03
CA ALA A 207 28.17 -13.19 7.27
C ALA A 207 27.38 -12.27 8.22
N ALA A 208 26.67 -11.27 7.68
CA ALA A 208 25.79 -10.41 8.47
C ALA A 208 24.54 -11.13 8.96
N LEU A 209 23.96 -12.02 8.15
CA LEU A 209 22.70 -12.71 8.46
C LEU A 209 22.87 -14.01 9.26
N LYS A 210 24.07 -14.60 9.30
CA LYS A 210 24.35 -15.90 9.96
C LYS A 210 23.81 -16.00 11.40
N ARG A 211 23.80 -14.88 12.13
CA ARG A 211 23.32 -14.82 13.53
C ARG A 211 21.80 -14.94 13.69
N LEU A 212 21.03 -14.75 12.62
CA LEU A 212 19.56 -14.86 12.63
C LEU A 212 19.08 -16.30 12.41
N PHE A 213 19.98 -17.24 12.10
CA PHE A 213 19.66 -18.62 11.78
C PHE A 213 20.30 -19.60 12.74
N SER A 214 19.72 -20.80 12.84
CA SER A 214 20.28 -21.90 13.64
C SER A 214 21.72 -22.22 13.21
N GLU A 215 22.53 -22.74 14.15
CA GLU A 215 23.90 -23.14 13.87
C GLU A 215 23.98 -24.16 12.72
N LYS A 216 23.05 -25.12 12.70
CA LYS A 216 22.93 -26.14 11.64
C LYS A 216 22.73 -25.51 10.25
N THR A 217 21.80 -24.56 10.13
CA THR A 217 21.52 -23.86 8.86
C THR A 217 22.74 -23.04 8.44
N SER A 218 23.34 -22.34 9.40
CA SER A 218 24.50 -21.48 9.21
C SER A 218 25.75 -22.25 8.76
N LEU A 219 25.99 -23.44 9.30
CA LEU A 219 27.06 -24.35 8.87
C LEU A 219 26.79 -24.89 7.45
N ALA A 220 25.56 -25.32 7.18
CA ALA A 220 25.17 -25.82 5.85
C ALA A 220 25.33 -24.74 4.77
N ALA A 221 24.90 -23.51 5.03
CA ALA A 221 25.08 -22.38 4.12
C ALA A 221 26.56 -22.02 3.92
N SER A 222 27.36 -22.01 4.98
CA SER A 222 28.81 -21.75 4.91
C SER A 222 29.53 -22.80 4.06
N ALA A 223 29.17 -24.08 4.19
CA ALA A 223 29.71 -25.15 3.37
C ALA A 223 29.39 -24.94 1.88
N LEU A 224 28.14 -24.60 1.55
CA LEU A 224 27.76 -24.30 0.16
C LEU A 224 28.47 -23.08 -0.41
N ALA A 225 28.66 -22.04 0.40
CA ALA A 225 29.43 -20.87 0.00
C ALA A 225 30.89 -21.23 -0.30
N SER A 226 31.53 -22.07 0.51
CA SER A 226 32.89 -22.56 0.27
C SER A 226 32.99 -23.44 -0.99
N ASP A 227 32.03 -24.32 -1.23
CA ASP A 227 31.96 -25.15 -2.43
C ASP A 227 31.74 -24.31 -3.70
N SER A 228 30.96 -23.23 -3.59
CA SER A 228 30.76 -22.28 -4.69
C SER A 228 32.02 -21.45 -4.95
N PHE A 229 32.72 -20.99 -3.91
CA PHE A 229 33.96 -20.22 -4.05
C PHE A 229 35.09 -21.05 -4.65
N SER A 230 35.19 -22.32 -4.27
CA SER A 230 36.14 -23.28 -4.84
C SER A 230 35.77 -23.79 -6.23
N GLY A 231 34.64 -23.35 -6.81
CA GLY A 231 34.21 -23.72 -8.16
C GLY A 231 33.66 -25.15 -8.29
N LYS A 232 33.44 -25.85 -7.17
CA LYS A 232 32.84 -27.20 -7.14
C LYS A 232 31.36 -27.17 -7.54
N LEU A 233 30.67 -26.07 -7.26
CA LEU A 233 29.27 -25.85 -7.67
C LEU A 233 29.23 -25.01 -8.94
N LYS A 234 28.97 -25.65 -10.09
CA LYS A 234 28.74 -24.95 -11.36
C LYS A 234 27.24 -24.78 -11.60
N SER A 235 26.82 -23.54 -11.89
CA SER A 235 25.48 -23.29 -12.39
C SER A 235 25.30 -23.92 -13.77
N SER A 236 24.12 -24.49 -14.03
CA SER A 236 23.76 -24.97 -15.37
C SER A 236 23.87 -23.84 -16.40
N LYS A 237 24.34 -24.17 -17.61
CA LYS A 237 24.40 -23.23 -18.76
C LYS A 237 23.04 -22.60 -19.02
N ALA A 238 21.96 -23.39 -18.98
CA ALA A 238 20.60 -22.90 -19.16
C ALA A 238 20.27 -21.79 -18.14
N ARG A 239 20.58 -21.99 -16.86
CA ARG A 239 20.34 -20.97 -15.82
C ARG A 239 21.19 -19.73 -16.02
N SER A 240 22.44 -19.89 -16.47
CA SER A 240 23.30 -18.74 -16.79
C SER A 240 22.71 -17.90 -17.92
N ILE A 241 22.18 -18.55 -18.97
CA ILE A 241 21.50 -17.89 -20.08
C ILE A 241 20.22 -17.20 -19.59
N THR A 242 19.40 -17.86 -18.77
CA THR A 242 18.20 -17.27 -18.17
C THR A 242 18.53 -16.04 -17.33
N ASN A 243 19.59 -16.10 -16.51
CA ASN A 243 20.02 -14.97 -15.69
C ASN A 243 20.52 -13.79 -16.54
N LEU A 244 21.22 -14.06 -17.65
CA LEU A 244 21.65 -13.03 -18.59
C LEU A 244 20.44 -12.40 -19.28
N ALA A 245 19.52 -13.21 -19.78
CA ALA A 245 18.28 -12.74 -20.41
C ALA A 245 17.44 -11.89 -19.45
N LEU A 246 17.29 -12.33 -18.20
CA LEU A 246 16.63 -11.55 -17.14
C LEU A 246 17.33 -10.22 -16.92
N GLY A 247 18.66 -10.21 -16.81
CA GLY A 247 19.44 -8.98 -16.61
C GLY A 247 19.25 -7.99 -17.76
N LEU A 248 19.29 -8.45 -19.00
CA LEU A 248 19.03 -7.62 -20.19
C LEU A 248 17.60 -7.10 -20.23
N CYS A 249 16.62 -7.95 -19.91
CA CYS A 249 15.21 -7.56 -19.84
C CYS A 249 14.99 -6.47 -18.79
N LEU A 250 15.48 -6.65 -17.56
CA LEU A 250 15.36 -5.68 -16.48
C LEU A 250 16.09 -4.37 -16.80
N ALA A 251 17.25 -4.43 -17.45
CA ALA A 251 17.97 -3.24 -17.89
C ALA A 251 17.17 -2.45 -18.93
N PHE A 252 16.60 -3.14 -19.93
CA PHE A 252 15.73 -2.53 -20.94
C PHE A 252 14.49 -1.89 -20.31
N LEU A 253 13.77 -2.62 -19.44
CA LEU A 253 12.59 -2.11 -18.76
C LEU A 253 12.90 -0.98 -17.78
N SER A 254 14.14 -0.86 -17.31
CA SER A 254 14.59 0.24 -16.45
C SER A 254 14.82 1.55 -17.20
N VAL A 255 14.96 1.55 -18.53
CA VAL A 255 15.19 2.78 -19.33
C VAL A 255 14.12 3.86 -19.09
N PRO A 256 12.81 3.61 -19.26
CA PRO A 256 11.78 4.62 -18.98
C PRO A 256 11.72 5.02 -17.50
N VAL A 257 12.06 4.11 -16.60
CA VAL A 257 12.06 4.36 -15.15
C VAL A 257 13.19 5.32 -14.75
N VAL A 258 14.39 5.12 -15.30
CA VAL A 258 15.53 6.02 -15.09
C VAL A 258 15.25 7.39 -15.73
N ALA A 259 14.69 7.41 -16.94
CA ALA A 259 14.27 8.66 -17.59
C ALA A 259 13.26 9.44 -16.72
N ASN A 260 12.31 8.73 -16.09
CA ASN A 260 11.35 9.33 -15.16
C ASN A 260 12.01 9.86 -13.86
N LEU A 261 13.01 9.16 -13.30
CA LEU A 261 13.73 9.62 -12.11
C LEU A 261 14.54 10.90 -12.39
N ILE A 262 15.16 11.01 -13.56
CA ILE A 262 15.94 12.18 -13.98
C ILE A 262 15.01 13.34 -14.36
N SER A 263 13.80 13.04 -14.86
CA SER A 263 12.83 14.05 -15.26
C SER A 263 12.42 14.97 -14.10
N PRO A 264 12.33 16.30 -14.33
CA PRO A 264 11.75 17.22 -13.35
C PRO A 264 10.25 16.97 -13.13
N HIS A 265 9.56 16.41 -14.13
CA HIS A 265 8.13 16.07 -14.07
C HIS A 265 7.94 14.56 -13.86
N GLN A 266 8.44 14.07 -12.74
CA GLN A 266 8.38 12.65 -12.40
C GLN A 266 6.92 12.18 -12.24
N ARG A 267 6.58 11.05 -12.86
CA ARG A 267 5.33 10.32 -12.65
C ARG A 267 5.47 9.30 -11.52
N MET A 268 4.48 9.28 -10.64
CA MET A 268 4.44 8.44 -9.44
C MET A 268 3.69 7.12 -9.70
N ASN A 269 4.15 6.02 -9.08
CA ASN A 269 3.47 4.71 -9.05
C ASN A 269 2.99 4.23 -10.43
N THR A 270 3.83 4.42 -11.45
CA THR A 270 3.48 4.12 -12.84
C THR A 270 4.20 2.87 -13.30
N SER A 271 3.47 2.00 -13.99
CA SER A 271 4.00 0.89 -14.77
C SER A 271 4.06 1.31 -16.23
N PHE A 272 5.22 1.14 -16.87
CA PHE A 272 5.38 1.46 -18.30
C PHE A 272 5.03 0.29 -19.22
N GLU A 273 4.69 -0.87 -18.64
CA GLU A 273 4.28 -2.06 -19.37
C GLU A 273 3.21 -2.86 -18.58
N PRO A 274 2.44 -3.75 -19.24
CA PRO A 274 1.25 -4.38 -18.65
C PRO A 274 1.52 -5.41 -17.54
N LEU A 275 2.71 -6.01 -17.49
CA LEU A 275 3.08 -7.05 -16.52
C LEU A 275 3.59 -6.46 -15.20
N ARG A 276 3.84 -5.14 -15.13
CA ARG A 276 4.29 -4.39 -13.96
C ARG A 276 5.58 -4.93 -13.33
N LEU A 277 6.54 -5.33 -14.16
CA LEU A 277 7.81 -5.96 -13.78
C LEU A 277 8.86 -4.95 -13.32
N VAL A 278 8.84 -3.71 -13.83
CA VAL A 278 9.73 -2.63 -13.40
C VAL A 278 8.96 -1.32 -13.36
N ASN A 279 8.73 -0.80 -12.16
CA ASN A 279 7.84 0.34 -11.94
C ASN A 279 8.58 1.57 -11.39
N THR A 280 7.91 2.73 -11.45
CA THR A 280 8.29 3.90 -10.66
C THR A 280 7.53 3.90 -9.36
N TYR A 281 8.16 4.43 -8.32
CA TYR A 281 7.57 4.54 -7.00
C TYR A 281 7.69 5.97 -6.51
N GLY A 282 6.66 6.42 -5.83
CA GLY A 282 6.67 7.67 -5.10
C GLY A 282 5.58 7.64 -4.04
N ALA A 283 5.83 8.35 -2.95
CA ALA A 283 4.90 8.44 -1.85
C ALA A 283 4.87 9.88 -1.34
N PHE A 284 3.66 10.42 -1.22
CA PHE A 284 3.41 11.69 -0.53
C PHE A 284 4.20 12.89 -1.09
N GLY A 285 4.37 12.96 -2.41
CA GLY A 285 5.01 14.11 -3.06
C GLY A 285 4.30 15.43 -2.76
N SER A 286 2.96 15.40 -2.73
CA SER A 286 2.13 16.52 -2.29
C SER A 286 1.38 16.17 -1.00
N ILE A 287 1.32 17.11 -0.07
CA ILE A 287 0.72 16.91 1.25
C ILE A 287 -0.48 17.83 1.43
N THR A 288 -1.66 17.24 1.59
CA THR A 288 -2.86 17.98 1.96
C THR A 288 -2.67 18.64 3.33
N LYS A 289 -3.07 19.92 3.45
CA LYS A 289 -2.93 20.71 4.69
C LYS A 289 -4.15 20.66 5.60
N ARG A 290 -5.28 20.16 5.10
CA ARG A 290 -6.54 20.03 5.83
C ARG A 290 -7.08 18.63 5.62
N ARG A 291 -7.47 17.95 6.70
CA ARG A 291 -8.18 16.67 6.60
C ARG A 291 -9.65 16.96 6.31
N THR A 292 -10.12 16.58 5.13
CA THR A 292 -11.54 16.62 4.77
C THR A 292 -12.05 15.21 4.55
N GLU A 293 -13.34 15.02 4.76
CA GLU A 293 -13.98 13.73 4.76
C GLU A 293 -15.41 13.79 4.23
N VAL A 294 -15.77 12.80 3.43
CA VAL A 294 -17.15 12.57 3.00
C VAL A 294 -17.82 11.63 3.99
N ILE A 295 -18.99 12.03 4.50
CA ILE A 295 -19.81 11.28 5.46
C ILE A 295 -21.13 10.95 4.80
N LEU A 296 -21.44 9.66 4.66
CA LEU A 296 -22.69 9.18 4.09
C LEU A 296 -23.77 9.16 5.17
N GLN A 297 -24.95 9.67 4.83
CA GLN A 297 -26.10 9.72 5.73
C GLN A 297 -27.35 9.21 5.04
N GLY A 298 -28.16 8.40 5.73
CA GLY A 298 -29.47 7.97 5.26
C GLY A 298 -30.60 8.59 6.08
N THR A 299 -31.82 8.61 5.52
CA THR A 299 -33.03 9.03 6.25
C THR A 299 -34.26 8.27 5.78
N TYR A 300 -35.23 8.11 6.68
CA TYR A 300 -36.59 7.65 6.37
C TYR A 300 -37.55 8.81 6.04
N SER A 301 -37.13 10.07 6.18
CA SER A 301 -37.99 11.24 5.96
C SER A 301 -38.60 11.23 4.56
N GLU A 302 -39.87 11.60 4.46
CA GLU A 302 -40.57 11.69 3.17
C GLU A 302 -40.05 12.86 2.33
N ASN A 303 -39.69 13.96 2.99
CA ASN A 303 -39.06 15.11 2.35
C ASN A 303 -37.63 15.27 2.89
N PRO A 304 -36.59 15.07 2.04
CA PRO A 304 -35.20 15.14 2.48
C PRO A 304 -34.72 16.57 2.76
N TYR A 305 -35.47 17.60 2.32
CA TYR A 305 -35.16 19.02 2.55
C TYR A 305 -35.84 19.59 3.80
N ASN A 306 -36.65 18.79 4.50
CA ASN A 306 -37.24 19.21 5.76
C ASN A 306 -36.16 19.36 6.84
N LYS A 307 -36.18 20.47 7.58
CA LYS A 307 -35.23 20.74 8.67
C LYS A 307 -35.35 19.75 9.82
N SER A 308 -36.51 19.11 10.01
CA SER A 308 -36.70 18.07 11.02
C SER A 308 -36.35 16.66 10.54
N ALA A 309 -35.87 16.50 9.30
CA ALA A 309 -35.45 15.20 8.80
C ALA A 309 -34.27 14.66 9.63
N VAL A 310 -34.44 13.47 10.19
CA VAL A 310 -33.39 12.79 10.95
C VAL A 310 -32.48 12.05 9.99
N TRP A 311 -31.20 12.40 9.98
CA TRP A 311 -30.17 11.80 9.14
C TRP A 311 -29.22 10.97 10.00
N GLU A 312 -29.11 9.68 9.71
CA GLU A 312 -28.25 8.75 10.44
C GLU A 312 -26.97 8.46 9.62
N GLU A 313 -25.81 8.50 10.27
CA GLU A 313 -24.50 8.33 9.63
C GLU A 313 -24.13 6.86 9.47
N TYR A 314 -23.63 6.50 8.28
CA TYR A 314 -22.87 5.27 8.08
C TYR A 314 -21.44 5.45 8.60
N GLU A 315 -20.93 4.49 9.36
CA GLU A 315 -19.55 4.53 9.88
C GLU A 315 -18.66 3.53 9.14
N PHE A 316 -17.51 3.98 8.65
CA PHE A 316 -16.48 3.16 8.01
C PHE A 316 -15.57 2.50 9.07
N PHE A 317 -14.74 1.54 8.65
CA PHE A 317 -13.97 0.74 9.60
C PHE A 317 -12.91 1.55 10.35
N CYS A 318 -12.12 2.33 9.61
CA CYS A 318 -10.91 2.98 10.09
C CYS A 318 -10.68 4.39 9.56
N LYS A 319 -11.36 4.78 8.47
CA LYS A 319 -11.43 6.17 8.05
C LYS A 319 -12.06 7.04 9.17
N PRO A 320 -11.56 8.26 9.41
CA PRO A 320 -12.19 9.23 10.30
C PRO A 320 -13.69 9.44 10.00
N GLY A 321 -14.48 9.40 11.07
CA GLY A 321 -15.94 9.55 11.06
C GLY A 321 -16.43 9.93 12.45
N ASN A 322 -16.75 8.94 13.29
CA ASN A 322 -17.12 9.20 14.68
C ASN A 322 -15.94 9.83 15.45
N VAL A 323 -16.16 10.99 16.06
CA VAL A 323 -15.11 11.76 16.74
C VAL A 323 -14.55 11.09 17.99
N PHE A 324 -15.30 10.17 18.60
CA PHE A 324 -14.89 9.37 19.75
C PHE A 324 -14.17 8.08 19.35
N GLN A 325 -14.17 7.74 18.06
CA GLN A 325 -13.50 6.54 17.59
C GLN A 325 -11.99 6.77 17.52
N ARG A 326 -11.27 5.97 18.30
CA ARG A 326 -9.81 5.90 18.23
C ARG A 326 -9.36 5.50 16.82
N PRO A 327 -8.32 6.13 16.23
CA PRO A 327 -7.70 5.66 14.99
C PRO A 327 -7.31 4.18 15.05
N CYS A 328 -7.35 3.50 13.91
CA CYS A 328 -7.12 2.06 13.84
C CYS A 328 -5.63 1.68 13.83
N LEU A 329 -5.32 0.48 14.31
CA LEU A 329 -4.07 -0.22 14.00
C LEU A 329 -4.42 -1.43 13.14
N ILE A 330 -4.13 -1.36 11.84
CA ILE A 330 -4.58 -2.38 10.86
C ILE A 330 -3.49 -2.89 9.93
N THR A 331 -2.33 -2.25 9.86
CA THR A 331 -1.20 -2.74 9.08
C THR A 331 -0.82 -4.19 9.48
N PRO A 332 -0.55 -5.11 8.54
CA PRO A 332 -0.36 -4.93 7.09
C PRO A 332 -1.65 -4.87 6.25
N TYR A 333 -2.83 -5.04 6.84
CA TYR A 333 -4.10 -4.98 6.13
C TYR A 333 -4.51 -3.53 5.82
N HIS A 334 -5.42 -3.34 4.86
CA HIS A 334 -6.10 -2.06 4.66
C HIS A 334 -7.51 -2.26 4.11
N TYR A 335 -8.43 -1.42 4.56
CA TYR A 335 -9.77 -1.33 4.00
C TYR A 335 -9.74 -0.49 2.72
N ARG A 336 -9.95 -1.14 1.58
CA ARG A 336 -9.88 -0.49 0.26
C ARG A 336 -10.92 0.61 0.11
N LEU A 337 -12.14 0.38 0.61
CA LEU A 337 -13.20 1.38 0.58
C LEU A 337 -12.83 2.63 1.38
N ASP A 338 -12.31 2.48 2.59
CA ASP A 338 -11.84 3.60 3.42
C ASP A 338 -10.75 4.42 2.72
N TRP A 339 -9.82 3.76 2.03
CA TRP A 339 -8.80 4.42 1.21
C TRP A 339 -9.37 5.14 -0.01
N LEU A 340 -10.33 4.53 -0.71
CA LEU A 340 -11.00 5.19 -1.84
C LEU A 340 -11.84 6.39 -1.40
N MET A 341 -12.50 6.30 -0.24
CA MET A 341 -13.23 7.42 0.36
C MET A 341 -12.31 8.59 0.74
N TRP A 342 -11.07 8.31 1.15
CA TRP A 342 -10.06 9.36 1.36
C TRP A 342 -9.74 10.11 0.07
N PHE A 343 -9.56 9.40 -1.07
CA PHE A 343 -9.37 10.05 -2.36
C PHE A 343 -10.60 10.84 -2.81
N ALA A 344 -11.80 10.29 -2.61
CA ALA A 344 -13.06 10.95 -2.97
C ALA A 344 -13.23 12.30 -2.27
N ALA A 345 -12.73 12.46 -1.04
CA ALA A 345 -12.82 13.71 -0.30
C ALA A 345 -12.05 14.89 -0.92
N PHE A 346 -11.15 14.64 -1.88
CA PHE A 346 -10.42 15.65 -2.65
C PHE A 346 -11.05 15.93 -4.03
N GLN A 347 -12.03 15.13 -4.43
CA GLN A 347 -12.66 15.14 -5.74
C GLN A 347 -14.14 15.45 -5.59
N SER A 348 -14.86 15.56 -6.72
CA SER A 348 -16.31 15.62 -6.71
C SER A 348 -16.92 14.21 -6.85
N TYR A 349 -18.19 14.04 -6.48
CA TYR A 349 -18.85 12.74 -6.57
C TYR A 349 -19.02 12.28 -8.03
N GLU A 350 -19.13 13.22 -8.98
CA GLU A 350 -19.24 12.94 -10.42
C GLU A 350 -17.97 12.30 -10.99
N GLN A 351 -16.81 12.55 -10.39
CA GLN A 351 -15.54 11.91 -10.75
C GLN A 351 -15.41 10.49 -10.16
N ASN A 352 -16.36 10.07 -9.31
CA ASN A 352 -16.32 8.83 -8.57
C ASN A 352 -17.59 7.97 -8.83
N PRO A 353 -17.77 7.39 -10.04
CA PRO A 353 -18.95 6.56 -10.34
C PRO A 353 -19.17 5.39 -9.38
N TRP A 354 -18.08 4.83 -8.84
CA TRP A 354 -18.13 3.76 -7.83
C TRP A 354 -18.84 4.20 -6.55
N LEU A 355 -18.76 5.50 -6.17
CA LEU A 355 -19.43 6.04 -4.99
C LEU A 355 -20.94 6.11 -5.22
N ILE A 356 -21.37 6.50 -6.42
CA ILE A 356 -22.79 6.49 -6.80
C ILE A 356 -23.34 5.07 -6.78
N HIS A 357 -22.57 4.10 -7.30
CA HIS A 357 -22.96 2.70 -7.23
C HIS A 357 -23.06 2.21 -5.78
N LEU A 358 -22.08 2.52 -4.94
CA LEU A 358 -22.14 2.20 -3.50
C LEU A 358 -23.40 2.77 -2.85
N ILE A 359 -23.74 4.02 -3.13
CA ILE A 359 -24.93 4.68 -2.58
C ILE A 359 -26.22 3.99 -3.05
N ALA A 360 -26.32 3.61 -4.32
CA ALA A 360 -27.45 2.84 -4.83
C ALA A 360 -27.61 1.50 -4.08
N LYS A 361 -26.49 0.80 -3.84
CA LYS A 361 -26.47 -0.46 -3.07
C LYS A 361 -26.86 -0.26 -1.61
N LEU A 362 -26.45 0.85 -0.99
CA LEU A 362 -26.85 1.19 0.38
C LEU A 362 -28.32 1.62 0.48
N LEU A 363 -28.86 2.31 -0.53
CA LEU A 363 -30.31 2.56 -0.68
C LEU A 363 -31.08 1.25 -0.84
N GLY A 364 -30.47 0.20 -1.39
CA GLY A 364 -31.01 -1.16 -1.43
C GLY A 364 -30.83 -1.98 -0.14
N ASN A 365 -30.03 -1.49 0.81
CA ASN A 365 -29.55 -2.25 1.96
C ASN A 365 -28.91 -3.60 1.55
N GLU A 366 -28.23 -3.63 0.39
CA GLU A 366 -27.64 -4.86 -0.15
C GLU A 366 -26.51 -5.38 0.73
N LYS A 367 -26.45 -6.71 0.90
CA LYS A 367 -25.55 -7.37 1.87
C LYS A 367 -24.08 -7.13 1.53
N GLU A 368 -23.74 -7.16 0.26
CA GLU A 368 -22.38 -7.02 -0.27
C GLU A 368 -21.81 -5.62 0.02
N ALA A 369 -22.63 -4.58 -0.16
CA ALA A 369 -22.23 -3.20 0.13
C ALA A 369 -22.21 -2.92 1.63
N THR A 370 -23.21 -3.41 2.37
CA THR A 370 -23.30 -3.19 3.82
C THR A 370 -22.19 -3.92 4.59
N ALA A 371 -21.69 -5.05 4.07
CA ALA A 371 -20.53 -5.75 4.63
C ALA A 371 -19.23 -4.92 4.58
N LEU A 372 -19.13 -3.93 3.69
CA LEU A 372 -17.98 -3.01 3.60
C LEU A 372 -18.08 -1.83 4.59
N ILE A 373 -19.22 -1.70 5.29
CA ILE A 373 -19.50 -0.63 6.24
C ILE A 373 -19.46 -1.21 7.66
N ARG A 374 -18.76 -0.52 8.58
CA ARG A 374 -18.64 -0.99 9.97
C ARG A 374 -19.96 -0.89 10.72
N LYS A 375 -20.68 0.22 10.55
CA LYS A 375 -21.99 0.45 11.18
C LYS A 375 -22.96 0.98 10.15
N ASN A 376 -24.00 0.18 9.90
CA ASN A 376 -25.15 0.56 9.09
C ASN A 376 -26.34 0.84 10.02
N PRO A 377 -26.82 2.09 10.13
CA PRO A 377 -27.95 2.42 11.02
C PRO A 377 -29.29 1.79 10.57
N PHE A 378 -29.36 1.34 9.31
CA PHE A 378 -30.51 0.67 8.69
C PHE A 378 -30.35 -0.85 8.64
N ALA A 379 -29.33 -1.42 9.30
CA ALA A 379 -29.16 -2.87 9.36
C ALA A 379 -30.39 -3.52 10.02
N HIS A 380 -30.89 -4.60 9.40
CA HIS A 380 -32.08 -5.33 9.85
C HIS A 380 -33.38 -4.50 9.92
N LYS A 381 -33.44 -3.36 9.22
CA LYS A 381 -34.61 -2.50 9.07
C LYS A 381 -34.91 -2.27 7.59
N ASP A 382 -35.99 -1.53 7.32
CA ASP A 382 -36.28 -1.03 5.98
C ASP A 382 -35.10 -0.18 5.45
N PRO A 383 -34.82 -0.20 4.14
CA PRO A 383 -33.82 0.66 3.54
C PRO A 383 -34.16 2.15 3.71
N PRO A 384 -33.17 3.05 3.77
CA PRO A 384 -33.43 4.48 3.79
C PRO A 384 -34.12 4.94 2.49
N ARG A 385 -34.99 5.95 2.58
CA ARG A 385 -35.64 6.55 1.41
C ARG A 385 -34.68 7.42 0.59
N PHE A 386 -33.79 8.12 1.29
CA PHE A 386 -32.79 8.99 0.70
C PHE A 386 -31.43 8.76 1.36
N ILE A 387 -30.37 8.86 0.55
CA ILE A 387 -28.99 8.98 1.03
C ILE A 387 -28.43 10.30 0.53
N ARG A 388 -27.65 10.97 1.36
CA ARG A 388 -26.85 12.15 0.99
C ARG A 388 -25.41 11.96 1.43
N ALA A 389 -24.53 12.81 0.91
CA ALA A 389 -23.15 12.88 1.38
C ALA A 389 -22.83 14.30 1.85
N GLU A 390 -22.28 14.40 3.05
CA GLU A 390 -21.89 15.67 3.67
C GLU A 390 -20.37 15.76 3.73
N HIS A 391 -19.84 16.97 3.54
CA HIS A 391 -18.40 17.24 3.59
C HIS A 391 -18.03 17.88 4.92
N TYR A 392 -17.06 17.28 5.60
CA TYR A 392 -16.59 17.73 6.89
C TYR A 392 -15.09 17.95 6.87
N ARG A 393 -14.63 18.95 7.61
CA ARG A 393 -13.24 19.09 8.00
C ARG A 393 -13.04 18.38 9.33
N TYR A 394 -11.98 17.61 9.43
CA TYR A 394 -11.54 16.96 10.66
C TYR A 394 -10.21 17.55 11.11
N GLN A 395 -10.00 17.59 12.42
CA GLN A 395 -8.74 17.93 13.06
C GLN A 395 -8.56 17.04 14.28
N TYR A 396 -7.33 16.72 14.65
CA TYR A 396 -7.09 16.01 15.89
C TYR A 396 -7.45 16.88 17.10
N ALA A 397 -8.14 16.29 18.08
CA ALA A 397 -8.32 16.91 19.37
C ALA A 397 -6.95 17.04 20.06
N ARG A 398 -6.53 18.26 20.45
CA ARG A 398 -5.19 18.46 21.02
C ARG A 398 -5.10 17.87 22.43
N PHE A 399 -3.90 17.42 22.82
CA PHE A 399 -3.69 16.95 24.18
C PHE A 399 -4.09 18.01 25.21
N GLY A 400 -4.87 17.59 26.20
CA GLY A 400 -5.35 18.45 27.26
C GLY A 400 -6.50 19.40 26.88
N SER A 401 -6.96 19.41 25.63
CA SER A 401 -8.16 20.16 25.23
C SER A 401 -9.43 19.60 25.90
N PRO A 402 -10.51 20.39 26.05
CA PRO A 402 -11.77 19.89 26.60
C PRO A 402 -12.31 18.67 25.83
N GLU A 403 -12.18 18.67 24.51
CA GLU A 403 -12.59 17.59 23.60
C GLU A 403 -11.81 16.31 23.89
N ALA A 404 -10.48 16.39 23.99
CA ALA A 404 -9.63 15.25 24.32
C ALA A 404 -9.93 14.69 25.72
N ARG A 405 -10.20 15.56 26.72
CA ARG A 405 -10.62 15.14 28.06
C ARG A 405 -11.99 14.47 28.08
N ALA A 406 -12.87 14.84 27.16
CA ALA A 406 -14.16 14.18 26.93
C ALA A 406 -14.02 12.86 26.14
N GLY A 407 -12.81 12.45 25.75
CA GLY A 407 -12.54 11.22 25.02
C GLY A 407 -12.63 11.34 23.50
N GLN A 408 -12.71 12.55 22.95
CA GLN A 408 -12.67 12.76 21.50
C GLN A 408 -11.23 12.65 20.98
N TRP A 409 -11.08 11.97 19.85
CA TRP A 409 -9.84 11.91 19.08
C TRP A 409 -9.82 12.97 17.98
N TRP A 410 -11.02 13.35 17.52
CA TRP A 410 -11.21 14.29 16.42
C TRP A 410 -12.15 15.42 16.81
N ILE A 411 -11.99 16.55 16.17
CA ILE A 411 -12.92 17.66 16.12
C ILE A 411 -13.36 17.77 14.67
N ARG A 412 -14.67 17.89 14.43
CA ARG A 412 -15.20 18.01 13.07
C ARG A 412 -16.06 19.24 12.88
N GLU A 413 -15.95 19.86 11.72
CA GLU A 413 -16.71 21.03 11.29
C GLU A 413 -17.36 20.73 9.93
N ARG A 414 -18.66 21.01 9.80
CA ARG A 414 -19.37 20.81 8.54
C ARG A 414 -18.96 21.90 7.54
N LEU A 415 -18.44 21.51 6.38
CA LEU A 415 -18.11 22.42 5.29
C LEU A 415 -19.29 22.67 4.36
N GLY A 416 -20.12 21.66 4.12
CA GLY A 416 -21.28 21.78 3.24
C GLY A 416 -21.73 20.43 2.67
N SER A 417 -22.66 20.50 1.71
CA SER A 417 -23.13 19.32 0.98
C SER A 417 -22.07 18.84 -0.01
N TYR A 418 -21.73 17.55 0.03
CA TYR A 418 -20.86 16.91 -0.97
C TYR A 418 -21.69 16.37 -2.15
N MET A 419 -22.80 15.71 -1.84
CA MET A 419 -23.77 15.18 -2.80
C MET A 419 -25.17 15.42 -2.25
N PRO A 420 -26.13 15.94 -3.06
CA PRO A 420 -27.49 16.17 -2.60
C PRO A 420 -28.17 14.87 -2.18
N PRO A 421 -29.27 14.94 -1.42
CA PRO A 421 -30.13 13.79 -1.17
C PRO A 421 -30.58 13.15 -2.50
N VAL A 422 -30.38 11.84 -2.62
CA VAL A 422 -30.82 11.05 -3.76
C VAL A 422 -31.60 9.83 -3.27
N SER A 423 -32.63 9.48 -4.02
CA SER A 423 -33.43 8.27 -3.85
C SER A 423 -33.06 7.20 -4.88
N LYS A 424 -33.65 6.01 -4.74
CA LYS A 424 -33.52 4.93 -5.73
C LYS A 424 -33.93 5.37 -7.14
N SER A 425 -35.04 6.11 -7.26
CA SER A 425 -35.54 6.58 -8.56
C SER A 425 -34.62 7.60 -9.22
N ASP A 426 -33.95 8.45 -8.43
CA ASP A 426 -33.05 9.47 -8.96
C ASP A 426 -31.79 8.84 -9.57
N LEU A 427 -31.32 7.72 -9.01
CA LEU A 427 -30.11 7.04 -9.47
C LEU A 427 -30.36 6.07 -10.63
N LEU A 428 -31.58 5.56 -10.80
CA LEU A 428 -31.88 4.53 -11.80
C LEU A 428 -31.40 4.87 -13.23
N PRO A 429 -31.61 6.10 -13.77
CA PRO A 429 -31.12 6.45 -15.11
C PRO A 429 -29.59 6.42 -15.20
N ILE A 430 -28.90 6.80 -14.12
CA ILE A 430 -27.43 6.81 -14.05
C ILE A 430 -26.91 5.37 -14.06
N LEU A 431 -27.49 4.50 -13.23
CA LEU A 431 -27.07 3.09 -13.15
C LEU A 431 -27.26 2.37 -14.50
N GLN A 432 -28.39 2.62 -15.19
CA GLN A 432 -28.64 2.08 -16.54
C GLN A 432 -27.60 2.55 -17.55
N LYS A 433 -27.17 3.82 -17.51
CA LYS A 433 -26.12 4.35 -18.39
C LYS A 433 -24.77 3.64 -18.19
N PHE A 434 -24.47 3.20 -16.97
CA PHE A 434 -23.28 2.41 -16.64
C PHE A 434 -23.44 0.90 -16.83
N GLY A 435 -24.64 0.43 -17.22
CA GLY A 435 -24.95 -0.99 -17.37
C GLY A 435 -25.08 -1.74 -16.04
N TRP A 436 -25.35 -1.05 -14.93
CA TRP A 436 -25.57 -1.66 -13.62
C TRP A 436 -27.04 -1.97 -13.42
N SER A 437 -27.36 -3.26 -13.23
CA SER A 437 -28.72 -3.80 -13.33
C SER A 437 -29.50 -3.91 -12.01
N SER A 438 -29.00 -3.35 -10.89
CA SER A 438 -29.58 -3.60 -9.56
C SER A 438 -29.69 -2.35 -8.66
N ILE A 439 -30.86 -2.25 -8.00
CA ILE A 439 -31.18 -1.44 -6.81
C ILE A 439 -32.07 -2.28 -5.87
#